data_AF-A0A3A6Q4F8-F1
#
_entry.id   AF-A0A3A6Q4F8-F1
#
_cell.length_a   1.000
_cell.length_b   1.000
_cell.length_c   1.000
_cell.angle_alpha   90.00
_cell.angle_beta   90.00
_cell.angle_gamma   90.00
#
_symmetry.space_group_name_H-M   'P 1'
#
loop_
_entity.id
_entity.type
_entity.pdbx_description
1 polymer ?
#
loop_
_entity_poly.entity_id
_entity_poly.type
_entity_poly.pdbx_seq_one_letter_code
_entity_poly.pdbx_strand_id
1 'polypeptide(L)'
;MIQSMSLGPVAPAKMVQTKPIEQATPAELTQSFGQYLQTALENVSAQEKNVHKLNDQYLIGQADVTQVLLAAEQAHLSLQFTSQVRNKVVEAYQEIMRMQI
;
A
#
# COMPACT_ATOMS: atom_id res chain seq x y z
N MET A 1 14.65 69.39 -20.21
CA MET A 1 14.71 68.33 -19.18
C MET A 1 13.91 67.15 -19.70
N ILE A 2 14.57 66.00 -19.95
CA ILE A 2 13.90 64.73 -20.25
C ILE A 2 14.63 63.70 -19.39
N GLN A 3 13.92 63.10 -18.44
CA GLN A 3 14.46 62.16 -17.46
C GLN A 3 14.54 60.77 -18.10
N SER A 4 15.75 60.23 -18.25
CA SER A 4 15.96 58.84 -18.66
C SER A 4 15.61 57.91 -17.50
N MET A 5 14.44 57.27 -17.59
CA MET A 5 14.06 56.18 -16.69
C MET A 5 14.93 54.96 -17.01
N SER A 6 15.89 54.69 -16.13
CA SER A 6 16.71 53.48 -16.13
C SER A 6 15.82 52.27 -15.81
N LEU A 7 15.66 51.36 -16.78
CA LEU A 7 15.13 50.02 -16.54
C LEU A 7 16.16 49.25 -15.70
N GLY A 8 15.82 48.96 -14.45
CA GLY A 8 16.64 48.12 -13.57
C GLY A 8 16.70 46.67 -14.07
N PRO A 9 17.77 45.93 -13.74
CA PRO A 9 17.92 44.54 -14.16
C PRO A 9 16.83 43.67 -13.51
N VAL A 10 16.07 42.97 -14.34
CA VAL A 10 15.11 41.97 -13.89
C VAL A 10 15.87 40.82 -13.22
N ALA A 11 15.60 40.60 -11.93
CA ALA A 11 16.15 39.47 -11.20
C ALA A 11 15.52 38.17 -11.74
N PRO A 12 16.30 37.10 -11.99
CA PRO A 12 15.74 35.82 -12.38
C PRO A 12 14.89 35.30 -11.22
N ALA A 13 13.63 34.98 -11.52
CA ALA A 13 12.72 34.37 -10.57
C ALA A 13 13.39 33.12 -9.96
N LYS A 14 13.47 33.10 -8.62
CA LYS A 14 13.93 31.93 -7.87
C LYS A 14 12.99 30.78 -8.20
N MET A 15 13.49 29.83 -9.00
CA MET A 15 12.79 28.60 -9.31
C MET A 15 12.44 27.92 -7.98
N VAL A 16 11.16 27.64 -7.77
CA VAL A 16 10.69 26.85 -6.65
C VAL A 16 11.45 25.54 -6.69
N GLN A 17 12.34 25.35 -5.71
CA GLN A 17 13.05 24.09 -5.52
C GLN A 17 11.99 23.06 -5.13
N THR A 18 11.42 22.37 -6.12
CA THR A 18 10.73 21.11 -5.87
C THR A 18 11.77 20.21 -5.23
N LYS A 19 11.54 19.84 -3.97
CA LYS A 19 12.32 18.77 -3.33
C LYS A 19 12.39 17.62 -4.33
N PRO A 20 13.58 17.09 -4.66
CA PRO A 20 13.69 15.87 -5.43
C PRO A 20 12.78 14.85 -4.74
N ILE A 21 11.87 14.24 -5.50
CA ILE A 21 11.20 13.05 -5.02
C ILE A 21 12.35 12.07 -4.77
N GLU A 22 12.66 11.81 -3.50
CA GLU A 22 13.58 10.74 -3.13
C GLU A 22 12.99 9.46 -3.73
N GLN A 23 13.55 9.04 -4.86
CA GLN A 23 13.15 7.83 -5.54
C GLN A 23 13.55 6.68 -4.62
N ALA A 24 12.56 6.12 -3.93
CA ALA A 24 12.75 4.93 -3.12
C ALA A 24 13.45 3.87 -3.98
N THR A 25 14.56 3.36 -3.48
CA THR A 25 15.33 2.34 -4.19
C THR A 25 14.49 1.06 -4.33
N PRO A 26 14.76 0.22 -5.34
CA PRO A 26 14.09 -1.08 -5.48
C PRO A 26 14.18 -1.94 -4.20
N ALA A 27 15.26 -1.78 -3.42
CA ALA A 27 15.45 -2.45 -2.13
C ALA A 27 14.49 -1.94 -1.05
N GLU A 28 14.31 -0.63 -0.91
CA GLU A 28 13.39 -0.02 0.08
C GLU A 28 11.91 -0.34 -0.24
N LEU A 29 11.56 -0.38 -1.54
CA LEU A 29 10.24 -0.82 -1.98
C LEU A 29 9.98 -2.31 -1.66
N THR A 30 10.99 -3.16 -1.82
CA THR A 30 10.87 -4.59 -1.47
C THR A 30 10.69 -4.79 0.03
N GLN A 31 11.42 -4.03 0.85
CA GLN A 31 11.33 -4.13 2.31
C GLN A 31 9.99 -3.62 2.84
N SER A 32 9.51 -2.46 2.34
CA SER A 32 8.19 -1.94 2.69
C SER A 32 7.05 -2.86 2.26
N PHE A 33 7.17 -3.50 1.08
CA PHE A 33 6.23 -4.53 0.64
C PHE A 33 6.27 -5.77 1.55
N GLY A 34 7.45 -6.27 1.91
CA GLY A 34 7.59 -7.41 2.82
C GLY A 34 6.89 -7.15 4.16
N GLN A 35 7.07 -5.94 4.71
CA GLN A 35 6.37 -5.53 5.92
C GLN A 35 4.85 -5.46 5.74
N TYR A 36 4.38 -4.89 4.62
CA TYR A 36 2.95 -4.84 4.30
C TYR A 36 2.35 -6.24 4.16
N LEU A 37 3.03 -7.14 3.43
CA LEU A 37 2.59 -8.52 3.25
C LEU A 37 2.54 -9.27 4.58
N GLN A 38 3.53 -9.07 5.45
CA GLN A 38 3.53 -9.65 6.79
C GLN A 38 2.30 -9.19 7.59
N THR A 39 2.05 -7.88 7.63
CA THR A 39 0.85 -7.34 8.29
C THR A 39 -0.45 -7.89 7.67
N ALA A 40 -0.52 -8.00 6.34
CA ALA A 40 -1.70 -8.56 5.67
C ALA A 40 -1.93 -10.03 6.05
N LEU A 41 -0.88 -10.85 6.08
CA LEU A 41 -0.96 -12.25 6.51
C LEU A 41 -1.35 -12.39 7.98
N GLU A 42 -0.84 -11.54 8.85
CA GLU A 42 -1.25 -11.48 10.26
C GLU A 42 -2.74 -11.13 10.39
N ASN A 43 -3.24 -10.19 9.59
CA ASN A 43 -4.67 -9.86 9.55
C ASN A 43 -5.53 -11.03 9.07
N VAL A 44 -5.12 -11.74 8.01
CA VAL A 44 -5.83 -12.94 7.54
C VAL A 44 -5.84 -14.02 8.62
N SER A 45 -4.71 -14.26 9.29
CA SER A 45 -4.63 -15.23 10.40
C SER A 45 -5.54 -14.83 11.57
N ALA A 46 -5.65 -13.53 11.87
CA ALA A 46 -6.59 -13.03 12.87
C ALA A 46 -8.05 -13.24 12.46
N GLN A 47 -8.37 -13.05 11.18
CA GLN A 47 -9.71 -13.32 10.63
C GLN A 47 -10.05 -14.82 10.70
N GLU A 48 -9.13 -15.72 10.35
CA GLU A 48 -9.33 -17.17 10.50
C GLU A 48 -9.60 -17.58 11.95
N LYS A 49 -8.83 -17.04 12.91
CA LYS A 49 -9.10 -17.26 14.34
C LYS A 49 -10.48 -16.78 14.76
N ASN A 50 -10.94 -15.66 14.20
CA ASN A 50 -12.29 -15.17 14.45
C ASN A 50 -13.37 -16.10 13.90
N VAL A 51 -13.16 -16.67 12.71
CA VAL A 51 -14.05 -17.69 12.14
C VAL A 51 -14.15 -18.90 13.08
N HIS A 52 -13.02 -19.41 13.58
CA HIS A 52 -13.03 -20.51 14.54
C HIS A 52 -13.78 -20.16 15.82
N LYS A 53 -13.57 -18.97 16.37
CA LYS A 53 -14.28 -18.50 17.56
C LYS A 53 -15.80 -18.41 17.33
N LEU A 54 -16.22 -17.88 16.18
CA LEU A 54 -17.63 -17.80 15.82
C LEU A 54 -18.23 -19.19 15.61
N ASN A 55 -17.46 -20.11 15.03
CA ASN A 55 -17.87 -21.50 14.87
C ASN A 55 -18.08 -22.18 16.24
N ASP A 56 -17.16 -22.00 17.18
CA ASP A 56 -17.31 -22.53 18.54
C ASP A 56 -18.52 -21.93 19.24
N GLN A 57 -18.76 -20.62 19.07
CA GLN A 57 -19.95 -19.94 19.58
C GLN A 57 -21.24 -20.45 18.92
N TYR A 58 -21.21 -20.79 17.64
CA TYR A 58 -22.34 -21.37 16.93
C TYR A 58 -22.68 -22.76 17.47
N LEU A 59 -21.68 -23.61 17.73
CA LEU A 59 -21.88 -24.95 18.29
C LEU A 59 -22.54 -24.93 19.67
N ILE A 60 -22.30 -23.89 20.46
CA ILE A 60 -22.94 -23.69 21.78
C ILE A 60 -24.21 -22.82 21.72
N GLY A 61 -24.69 -22.48 20.51
CA GLY A 61 -25.93 -21.73 20.28
C GLY A 61 -25.84 -20.21 20.54
N GLN A 62 -24.64 -19.65 20.68
CA GLN A 62 -24.39 -18.24 20.98
C GLN A 62 -24.12 -17.36 19.74
N ALA A 63 -23.84 -17.97 18.59
CA ALA A 63 -23.68 -17.27 17.31
C ALA A 63 -24.60 -17.86 16.23
N ASP A 64 -24.92 -17.06 15.22
CA ASP A 64 -25.69 -17.48 14.05
C ASP A 64 -24.76 -18.07 12.98
N VAL A 65 -25.20 -19.09 12.26
CA VAL A 65 -24.46 -19.71 11.15
C VAL A 65 -24.05 -18.68 10.08
N THR A 66 -24.90 -17.68 9.85
CA THR A 66 -24.67 -16.59 8.89
C THR A 66 -23.44 -15.76 9.26
N GLN A 67 -23.16 -15.59 10.56
CA GLN A 67 -21.98 -14.85 11.02
C GLN A 67 -20.69 -15.65 10.78
N VAL A 68 -20.72 -16.96 11.00
CA VAL A 68 -19.60 -17.85 10.70
C VAL A 68 -19.30 -17.82 9.20
N LEU A 69 -20.33 -17.96 8.37
CA LEU A 69 -20.21 -17.94 6.91
C LEU A 69 -19.71 -16.59 6.39
N LEU A 70 -20.24 -15.48 6.89
CA LEU A 70 -19.79 -14.14 6.50
C LEU A 70 -18.32 -13.90 6.87
N ALA A 71 -17.92 -14.29 8.09
CA ALA A 71 -16.55 -14.18 8.53
C ALA A 71 -15.61 -15.07 7.68
N ALA A 72 -16.05 -16.27 7.32
CA ALA A 72 -15.29 -17.17 6.45
C ALA A 72 -15.11 -16.60 5.05
N GLU A 73 -16.17 -16.04 4.45
CA GLU A 73 -16.10 -15.40 3.14
C GLU A 73 -15.18 -14.18 3.16
N GLN A 74 -15.24 -13.36 4.21
CA GLN A 74 -14.35 -12.22 4.38
C GLN A 74 -12.88 -12.65 4.48
N ALA A 75 -12.57 -13.71 5.23
CA ALA A 75 -11.23 -14.26 5.32
C ALA A 75 -10.75 -14.77 3.95
N HIS A 76 -11.61 -15.47 3.22
CA HIS A 76 -11.30 -15.98 1.88
C HIS A 76 -10.99 -14.85 0.89
N LEU A 77 -11.85 -13.83 0.80
CA LEU A 77 -11.66 -12.67 -0.07
C LEU A 77 -10.39 -11.89 0.29
N SER A 78 -10.11 -11.72 1.59
CA SER A 78 -8.90 -11.02 2.06
C SER A 78 -7.61 -11.75 1.66
N LEU A 79 -7.62 -13.09 1.73
CA LEU A 79 -6.50 -13.92 1.28
C LEU A 79 -6.30 -13.81 -0.24
N GLN A 80 -7.38 -13.90 -1.02
CA GLN A 80 -7.33 -13.74 -2.48
C GLN A 80 -6.77 -12.38 -2.87
N PHE A 81 -7.25 -11.31 -2.23
CA PHE A 81 -6.76 -9.96 -2.47
C PHE A 81 -5.27 -9.83 -2.13
N THR A 82 -4.84 -10.39 -0.99
CA THR A 82 -3.42 -10.39 -0.59
C THR A 82 -2.53 -11.08 -1.63
N SER A 83 -2.98 -12.20 -2.20
CA SER A 83 -2.28 -12.89 -3.30
C SER A 83 -2.18 -12.03 -4.56
N GLN A 84 -3.24 -11.32 -4.93
CA GLN A 84 -3.23 -10.40 -6.07
C GLN A 84 -2.27 -9.23 -5.86
N VAL A 85 -2.28 -8.61 -4.67
CA VAL A 85 -1.35 -7.53 -4.33
C VAL A 85 0.09 -8.05 -4.41
N ARG A 86 0.37 -9.25 -3.87
CA ARG A 86 1.70 -9.87 -3.98
C ARG A 86 2.14 -9.99 -5.44
N ASN A 87 1.29 -10.51 -6.31
CA ASN A 87 1.62 -10.66 -7.73
C ASN A 87 1.92 -9.31 -8.38
N LYS A 88 1.09 -8.29 -8.11
CA LYS A 88 1.28 -6.94 -8.67
C LYS A 88 2.56 -6.27 -8.21
N VAL A 89 2.96 -6.46 -6.95
CA VAL A 89 4.21 -5.89 -6.45
C VAL A 89 5.42 -6.60 -7.04
N VAL A 90 5.36 -7.93 -7.21
CA VAL A 90 6.42 -8.69 -7.90
C VAL A 90 6.57 -8.23 -9.35
N GLU A 91 5.46 -8.03 -10.07
CA GLU A 91 5.46 -7.45 -11.43
C GLU A 91 6.11 -6.06 -11.44
N ALA A 92 5.73 -5.17 -10.51
CA ALA A 92 6.31 -3.83 -10.43
C ALA A 92 7.82 -3.83 -10.15
N TYR A 93 8.29 -4.74 -9.28
CA TYR A 93 9.72 -4.92 -9.04
C TYR A 93 10.46 -5.36 -10.30
N GLN A 94 9.91 -6.32 -11.05
CA GLN A 94 10.49 -6.80 -12.30
C GLN A 94 10.54 -5.69 -13.37
N GLU A 95 9.50 -4.85 -13.44
CA GLU A 95 9.44 -3.75 -14.41
C GLU A 95 10.50 -2.68 -14.12
N ILE A 96 10.67 -2.28 -12.85
CA ILE A 96 11.71 -1.31 -12.46
C ILE A 96 13.11 -1.82 -12.83
N MET A 97 13.38 -3.10 -12.61
CA MET A 97 14.66 -3.72 -12.99
C MET A 97 14.90 -3.71 -14.50
N ARG A 98 13.83 -3.82 -15.31
CA ARG A 98 13.92 -3.73 -16.78
C ARG A 98 14.18 -2.32 -17.30
N MET A 99 13.79 -1.29 -16.55
CA MET A 99 14.07 0.11 -16.92
C MET A 99 15.50 0.55 -16.63
N GLN A 100 16.20 -0.12 -15.70
CA GLN A 100 17.54 0.27 -15.24
C GLN A 100 18.69 -0.33 -16.06
N ILE A 101 18.40 -1.28 -16.98
CA ILE A 101 19.38 -1.86 -17.92
C ILE A 101 19.50 -1.05 -19.21
#